data_AF-A0A1F5DPT0-F1
#
_entry.id   AF-A0A1F5DPT0-F1
#
_cell.length_a   1.000
_cell.length_b   1.000
_cell.length_c   1.000
_cell.angle_alpha   90.00
_cell.angle_beta   90.00
_cell.angle_gamma   90.00
#
_symmetry.space_group_name_H-M   'P 1'
#
loop_
_entity.id
_entity.type
_entity.pdbx_description
1 polymer ?
#
loop_
_entity_poly.entity_id
_entity_poly.type
_entity_poly.pdbx_seq_one_letter_code
_entity_poly.pdbx_strand_id
1 'polypeptide(L)'
;MTILYILSWLLLVIYSFTRQDLNLTWYNQLTAPLQTLGWYQRPLATLVFVALVFLVFIIYLYLIKKKIKFIYLLIIAAAGIFAYPMFSYDLFNYLFNAKMIWIYHVNPHVRTAIEFSRDPMLRFMQNVHTPAPYAYGWTIASLLPGLVWFSGKFTLAFWAMKGFVAVFWLGQLWILQKLVRRLFPQEPWRFWLFALNPLVLVETLINGHNDVVMMFLALLSYWLLLNGKKIHAMFLLLLSASIKYASIVILPILQVRNLKKIDIPSFSSLALLAVIFTRPEQLHSWYLLWAFSFAVLAKPKWLVSLFTALTFGALLRYAPYIYFGHWDPPVYLLRNLIWVSSLAFVPLILKRTK
;
A
#
# COMPACT_ATOMS: atom_id res chain seq x y z
N MET A 1 14.34 -16.67 -12.70
CA MET A 1 13.23 -15.68 -12.72
C MET A 1 12.73 -15.31 -11.33
N THR A 2 12.33 -16.24 -10.46
CA THR A 2 11.93 -15.88 -9.08
C THR A 2 13.05 -15.22 -8.28
N ILE A 3 14.28 -15.74 -8.38
CA ILE A 3 15.47 -15.11 -7.77
C ILE A 3 15.70 -13.71 -8.33
N LEU A 4 15.60 -13.54 -9.64
CA LEU A 4 15.73 -12.24 -10.30
C LEU A 4 14.68 -11.23 -9.80
N TYR A 5 13.44 -11.68 -9.58
CA TYR A 5 12.41 -10.84 -8.97
C TYR A 5 12.79 -10.38 -7.57
N ILE A 6 13.30 -11.29 -6.73
CA ILE A 6 13.76 -10.97 -5.37
C ILE A 6 14.93 -9.99 -5.41
N LEU A 7 15.90 -10.20 -6.31
CA LEU A 7 17.01 -9.26 -6.48
C LEU A 7 16.50 -7.87 -6.92
N SER A 8 15.57 -7.81 -7.87
CA SER A 8 14.97 -6.54 -8.31
C SER A 8 14.16 -5.85 -7.20
N TRP A 9 13.50 -6.64 -6.34
CA TRP A 9 12.83 -6.12 -5.14
C TRP A 9 13.83 -5.58 -4.12
N LEU A 10 14.93 -6.29 -3.85
CA LEU A 10 16.00 -5.82 -2.97
C LEU A 10 16.62 -4.52 -3.48
N LEU A 11 16.79 -4.38 -4.80
CA LEU A 11 17.24 -3.12 -5.40
C LEU A 11 16.25 -1.97 -5.15
N LEU A 12 14.92 -2.22 -5.20
CA LEU A 12 13.93 -1.21 -4.81
C LEU A 12 13.96 -0.87 -3.32
N VAL A 13 14.18 -1.87 -2.45
CA VAL A 13 14.37 -1.67 -1.00
C VAL A 13 15.59 -0.77 -0.74
N ILE A 14 16.72 -1.03 -1.40
CA ILE A 14 17.92 -0.18 -1.30
C ILE A 14 17.65 1.20 -1.89
N TYR A 15 17.02 1.27 -3.07
CA TYR A 15 16.66 2.53 -3.73
C TYR A 15 15.77 3.41 -2.83
N SER A 16 14.95 2.83 -1.95
CA SER A 16 14.08 3.59 -1.05
C SER A 16 14.84 4.57 -0.14
N PHE A 17 16.10 4.26 0.21
CA PHE A 17 16.96 5.13 1.02
C PHE A 17 17.48 6.35 0.26
N THR A 18 17.31 6.43 -1.07
CA THR A 18 17.58 7.66 -1.82
C THR A 18 16.71 8.83 -1.35
N ARG A 19 15.57 8.52 -0.73
CA ARG A 19 14.62 9.50 -0.18
C ARG A 19 14.70 9.65 1.33
N GLN A 20 15.68 9.03 1.98
CA GLN A 20 15.88 9.22 3.42
C GLN A 20 16.04 10.69 3.75
N ASP A 21 15.24 11.17 4.70
CA ASP A 21 15.33 12.54 5.20
C ASP A 21 16.71 12.81 5.81
N LEU A 22 17.31 13.94 5.47
CA LEU A 22 18.66 14.31 5.90
C LEU A 22 18.75 14.55 7.42
N ASN A 23 17.63 14.90 8.07
CA ASN A 23 17.58 15.05 9.53
C ASN A 23 17.45 13.70 10.26
N LEU A 24 17.12 12.61 9.56
CA LEU A 24 17.06 11.29 10.15
C LEU A 24 18.42 10.61 10.01
N THR A 25 19.22 10.64 11.07
CA THR A 25 20.62 10.13 11.06
C THR A 25 20.76 8.60 11.13
N TRP A 26 19.77 7.88 10.60
CA TRP A 26 19.69 6.42 10.67
C TRP A 26 20.57 5.77 9.60
N TYR A 27 21.55 4.94 10.00
CA TYR A 27 22.46 4.25 9.08
C TYR A 27 23.26 5.14 8.13
N ASN A 28 23.55 6.39 8.52
CA ASN A 28 24.14 7.40 7.62
C ASN A 28 25.39 6.94 6.85
N GLN A 29 26.27 6.13 7.47
CA GLN A 29 27.46 5.61 6.78
C GLN A 29 27.13 4.72 5.58
N LEU A 30 26.03 3.97 5.65
CA LEU A 30 25.57 3.07 4.59
C LEU A 30 24.68 3.80 3.57
N THR A 31 23.93 4.81 4.00
CA THR A 31 22.89 5.45 3.17
C THR A 31 23.34 6.76 2.54
N ALA A 32 24.46 7.36 2.95
CA ALA A 32 24.96 8.64 2.40
C ALA A 32 25.14 8.65 0.86
N PRO A 33 25.69 7.60 0.20
CA PRO A 33 25.76 7.57 -1.26
C PRO A 33 24.37 7.56 -1.92
N LEU A 34 23.40 6.88 -1.30
CA LEU A 34 22.02 6.81 -1.78
C LEU A 34 21.31 8.15 -1.61
N GLN A 35 21.50 8.81 -0.46
CA GLN A 35 21.02 10.18 -0.23
C GLN A 35 21.62 11.15 -1.25
N THR A 36 22.91 10.98 -1.58
CA THR A 36 23.57 11.78 -2.61
C THR A 36 22.87 11.63 -3.96
N LEU A 37 22.62 10.38 -4.38
CA LEU A 37 21.87 10.07 -5.60
C LEU A 37 20.46 10.72 -5.59
N GLY A 38 19.69 10.55 -4.51
CA GLY A 38 18.29 10.98 -4.48
C GLY A 38 18.06 12.47 -4.26
N TRP A 39 18.92 13.15 -3.51
CA TRP A 39 18.77 14.58 -3.21
C TRP A 39 19.52 15.47 -4.20
N TYR A 40 20.68 15.03 -4.69
CA TYR A 40 21.58 15.87 -5.51
C TYR A 40 21.71 15.41 -6.96
N GLN A 41 21.27 14.19 -7.31
CA GLN A 41 21.30 13.66 -8.68
C GLN A 41 19.92 13.17 -9.15
N ARG A 42 18.89 14.00 -8.91
CA ARG A 42 17.47 13.67 -9.17
C ARG A 42 17.18 13.13 -10.59
N PRO A 43 17.77 13.65 -11.68
CA PRO A 43 17.57 13.06 -13.01
C PRO A 43 18.04 11.60 -13.10
N LEU A 44 19.23 11.31 -12.54
CA LEU A 44 19.76 9.94 -12.51
C LEU A 44 18.94 9.04 -11.60
N ALA A 45 18.56 9.51 -10.40
CA ALA A 45 17.68 8.77 -9.50
C ALA A 45 16.35 8.41 -10.20
N THR A 46 15.77 9.36 -10.95
CA THR A 46 14.55 9.14 -11.73
C THR A 46 14.75 8.07 -12.79
N LEU A 47 15.84 8.11 -13.55
CA LEU A 47 16.15 7.10 -14.56
C LEU A 47 16.30 5.71 -13.94
N VAL A 48 17.03 5.60 -12.83
CA VAL A 48 17.20 4.36 -12.07
C VAL A 48 15.85 3.83 -11.57
N PHE A 49 15.01 4.69 -11.00
CA PHE A 49 13.66 4.32 -10.56
C PHE A 49 12.82 3.76 -11.71
N VAL A 50 12.75 4.48 -12.83
CA VAL A 50 11.98 4.06 -14.01
C VAL A 50 12.49 2.70 -14.50
N ALA A 51 13.81 2.55 -14.68
CA ALA A 51 14.40 1.29 -15.12
C ALA A 51 14.08 0.12 -14.16
N LEU A 52 14.19 0.34 -12.85
CA LEU A 52 13.83 -0.67 -11.84
C LEU A 52 12.34 -1.02 -11.87
N VAL A 53 11.45 -0.04 -11.97
CA VAL A 53 10.01 -0.28 -12.05
C VAL A 53 9.66 -1.11 -13.29
N PHE A 54 10.18 -0.75 -14.46
CA PHE A 54 9.98 -1.55 -15.68
C PHE A 54 10.53 -2.97 -15.53
N LEU A 55 11.76 -3.13 -15.03
CA LEU A 55 12.38 -4.44 -14.80
C LEU A 55 11.51 -5.32 -13.89
N VAL A 56 11.11 -4.80 -12.73
CA VAL A 56 10.31 -5.53 -11.74
C VAL A 56 8.95 -5.91 -12.32
N PHE A 57 8.28 -5.00 -13.04
CA PHE A 57 6.98 -5.29 -13.67
C PHE A 57 7.07 -6.34 -14.78
N ILE A 58 8.11 -6.33 -15.60
CA ILE A 58 8.35 -7.35 -16.64
C ILE A 58 8.51 -8.73 -16.00
N ILE A 59 9.35 -8.84 -14.97
CA ILE A 59 9.59 -10.12 -14.27
C ILE A 59 8.31 -10.56 -13.54
N TYR A 60 7.61 -9.64 -12.88
CA TYR A 60 6.32 -9.88 -12.23
C TYR A 60 5.30 -10.50 -13.19
N LEU A 61 5.05 -9.87 -14.34
CA LEU A 61 4.08 -10.36 -15.33
C LEU A 61 4.48 -11.70 -15.95
N TYR A 62 5.77 -12.04 -15.96
CA TYR A 62 6.24 -13.37 -16.33
C TYR A 62 5.93 -14.41 -15.24
N LEU A 63 6.06 -14.02 -13.97
CA LEU A 63 5.94 -14.92 -12.82
C LEU A 63 4.50 -15.27 -12.41
N ILE A 64 3.50 -14.45 -12.74
CA ILE A 64 2.11 -14.67 -12.28
C ILE A 64 1.52 -16.05 -12.65
N LYS A 65 1.96 -16.65 -13.76
CA LYS A 65 1.53 -17.99 -14.22
C LYS A 65 2.44 -19.13 -13.72
N LYS A 66 3.50 -18.83 -12.97
CA LYS A 66 4.47 -19.82 -12.48
C LYS A 66 4.11 -20.27 -11.06
N LYS A 67 4.48 -21.50 -10.72
CA LYS A 67 4.39 -22.00 -9.34
C LYS A 67 5.52 -21.38 -8.52
N ILE A 68 5.18 -20.55 -7.54
CA ILE A 68 6.12 -19.88 -6.66
C ILE A 68 5.91 -20.38 -5.24
N LYS A 69 7.01 -20.60 -4.51
CA LYS A 69 6.96 -21.03 -3.11
C LYS A 69 6.59 -19.83 -2.22
N PHE A 70 5.74 -20.06 -1.22
CA PHE A 70 5.28 -19.01 -0.30
C PHE A 70 6.43 -18.36 0.48
N ILE A 71 7.52 -19.08 0.76
CA ILE A 71 8.72 -18.56 1.43
C ILE A 71 9.29 -17.29 0.78
N TYR A 72 9.14 -17.14 -0.54
CA TYR A 72 9.61 -15.94 -1.23
C TYR A 72 8.83 -14.68 -0.84
N LEU A 73 7.55 -14.80 -0.49
CA LEU A 73 6.75 -13.70 0.04
C LEU A 73 7.23 -13.29 1.44
N LEU A 74 7.72 -14.23 2.25
CA LEU A 74 8.33 -13.94 3.55
C LEU A 74 9.65 -13.19 3.40
N ILE A 75 10.47 -13.58 2.42
CA ILE A 75 11.73 -12.86 2.09
C ILE A 75 11.42 -11.43 1.62
N ILE A 76 10.42 -11.27 0.75
CA ILE A 76 9.95 -9.96 0.29
C ILE A 76 9.49 -9.08 1.45
N ALA A 77 8.66 -9.63 2.35
CA ALA A 77 8.19 -8.94 3.55
C ALA A 77 9.35 -8.56 4.48
N ALA A 78 10.25 -9.49 4.78
CA ALA A 78 11.40 -9.24 5.63
C ALA A 78 12.26 -8.10 5.08
N ALA A 79 12.59 -8.11 3.79
CA ALA A 79 13.34 -7.02 3.17
C ALA A 79 12.60 -5.68 3.20
N GLY A 80 11.28 -5.69 2.96
CA GLY A 80 10.45 -4.49 3.00
C GLY A 80 10.37 -3.84 4.39
N ILE A 81 10.35 -4.64 5.46
CA ILE A 81 10.34 -4.13 6.85
C ILE A 81 11.53 -3.19 7.12
N PHE A 82 12.69 -3.47 6.52
CA PHE A 82 13.90 -2.65 6.67
C PHE A 82 14.00 -1.50 5.66
N ALA A 83 13.05 -1.36 4.73
CA ALA A 83 13.04 -0.27 3.75
C ALA A 83 12.62 1.08 4.36
N TYR A 84 13.13 2.18 3.78
CA TYR A 84 12.70 3.54 4.11
C TYR A 84 11.41 3.92 3.36
N PRO A 85 10.43 4.59 3.98
CA PRO A 85 9.18 4.97 3.30
C PRO A 85 9.44 6.11 2.30
N MET A 86 9.78 5.76 1.06
CA MET A 86 10.31 6.72 0.08
C MET A 86 9.27 7.67 -0.53
N PHE A 87 7.99 7.31 -0.51
CA PHE A 87 6.92 8.10 -1.16
C PHE A 87 5.85 8.63 -0.21
N SER A 88 5.94 8.33 1.08
CA SER A 88 4.98 8.82 2.08
C SER A 88 5.62 9.00 3.44
N TYR A 89 5.15 10.00 4.19
CA TYR A 89 5.53 10.25 5.58
C TYR A 89 4.48 9.73 6.57
N ASP A 90 3.42 9.07 6.09
CA ASP A 90 2.31 8.58 6.92
C ASP A 90 2.77 7.65 8.04
N LEU A 91 3.78 6.81 7.77
CA LEU A 91 4.34 5.91 8.78
C LEU A 91 4.86 6.68 10.00
N PHE A 92 5.52 7.82 9.80
CA PHE A 92 5.98 8.66 10.90
C PHE A 92 4.81 9.28 11.67
N ASN A 93 3.74 9.67 10.97
CA ASN A 93 2.50 10.12 11.60
C ASN A 93 1.83 9.00 12.41
N TYR A 94 1.82 7.76 11.94
CA TYR A 94 1.30 6.61 12.70
C TYR A 94 2.07 6.40 13.99
N LEU A 95 3.40 6.42 13.90
CA LEU A 95 4.30 6.31 15.05
C LEU A 95 4.06 7.44 16.05
N PHE A 96 3.97 8.67 15.57
CA PHE A 96 3.77 9.84 16.42
C PHE A 96 2.38 9.85 17.07
N ASN A 97 1.33 9.49 16.33
CA ASN A 97 -0.03 9.39 16.88
C ASN A 97 -0.10 8.34 18.01
N ALA A 98 0.59 7.21 17.87
CA ALA A 98 0.70 6.23 18.95
C ALA A 98 1.51 6.78 20.14
N LYS A 99 2.59 7.54 19.88
CA LYS A 99 3.38 8.21 20.92
C LYS A 99 2.57 9.27 21.68
N MET A 100 1.72 10.02 20.97
CA MET A 100 0.80 10.98 21.56
C MET A 100 -0.12 10.35 22.61
N ILE A 101 -0.59 9.14 22.37
CA ILE A 101 -1.44 8.41 23.32
C ILE A 101 -0.60 7.78 24.44
N TRP A 102 0.45 7.03 24.09
CA TRP A 102 1.21 6.25 25.07
C TRP A 102 2.11 7.08 25.98
N ILE A 103 2.73 8.12 25.45
CA ILE A 103 3.77 8.90 26.15
C ILE A 103 3.24 10.28 26.56
N TYR A 104 2.49 10.93 25.68
CA TYR A 104 1.98 12.28 25.95
C TYR A 104 0.57 12.29 26.56
N HIS A 105 -0.12 11.15 26.60
CA HIS A 105 -1.48 11.01 27.14
C HIS A 105 -2.50 11.98 26.54
N VAL A 106 -2.35 12.31 25.25
CA VAL A 106 -3.28 13.17 24.51
C VAL A 106 -3.94 12.44 23.36
N ASN A 107 -5.08 12.98 22.93
CA ASN A 107 -5.83 12.47 21.79
C ASN A 107 -5.29 13.05 20.47
N PRO A 108 -4.74 12.23 19.54
CA PRO A 108 -4.20 12.70 18.26
C PRO A 108 -5.28 13.15 17.27
N HIS A 109 -6.56 12.91 17.56
CA HIS A 109 -7.68 13.45 16.77
C HIS A 109 -8.09 14.87 17.19
N VAL A 110 -7.52 15.37 18.30
CA VAL A 110 -7.80 16.72 18.84
C VAL A 110 -6.54 17.56 18.85
N ARG A 111 -5.41 16.97 19.25
CA ARG A 111 -4.10 17.63 19.36
C ARG A 111 -3.24 17.29 18.17
N THR A 112 -2.27 18.14 17.88
CA THR A 112 -1.37 18.04 16.72
C THR A 112 0.07 17.82 17.15
N ALA A 113 0.90 17.28 16.25
CA ALA A 113 2.29 16.94 16.58
C ALA A 113 3.16 18.17 16.88
N ILE A 114 2.88 19.32 16.23
CA ILE A 114 3.66 20.55 16.41
C ILE A 114 3.64 21.10 17.85
N GLU A 115 2.63 20.74 18.64
CA GLU A 115 2.52 21.15 20.03
C GLU A 115 3.61 20.53 20.93
N PHE A 116 4.26 19.47 20.44
CA PHE A 116 5.36 18.77 21.11
C PHE A 116 6.71 19.22 20.53
N SER A 117 6.95 20.52 20.46
CA SER A 117 8.10 21.16 19.78
C SER A 117 9.49 20.64 20.18
N ARG A 118 9.62 20.00 21.35
CA ARG A 118 10.87 19.39 21.83
C ARG A 118 11.08 17.95 21.34
N ASP A 119 10.11 17.32 20.69
CA ASP A 119 10.22 15.95 20.19
C ASP A 119 11.12 15.90 18.95
N PRO A 120 12.21 15.11 18.94
CA PRO A 120 13.11 15.00 17.79
C PRO A 120 12.45 14.53 16.50
N MET A 121 11.31 13.84 16.56
CA MET A 121 10.60 13.37 15.36
C MET A 121 10.12 14.51 14.47
N LEU A 122 9.85 15.69 15.03
CA LEU A 122 9.37 16.85 14.28
C LEU A 122 10.40 17.35 13.25
N ARG A 123 11.67 16.93 13.34
CA ARG A 123 12.71 17.32 12.39
C ARG A 123 12.60 16.64 11.02
N PHE A 124 11.87 15.54 10.91
CA PHE A 124 11.73 14.76 9.67
C PHE A 124 10.29 14.36 9.36
N MET A 125 9.34 14.65 10.25
CA MET A 125 7.91 14.56 9.94
C MET A 125 7.48 15.72 9.07
N GLN A 126 6.57 15.47 8.12
CA GLN A 126 6.02 16.54 7.26
C GLN A 126 4.66 17.05 7.74
N ASN A 127 3.75 16.15 8.13
CA ASN A 127 2.40 16.55 8.52
C ASN A 127 2.27 16.72 10.04
N VAL A 128 2.80 17.83 10.56
CA VAL A 128 2.82 18.11 12.00
C VAL A 128 1.67 19.01 12.50
N HIS A 129 0.94 19.62 11.56
CA HIS A 129 -0.04 20.68 11.85
C HIS A 129 -1.49 20.19 11.86
N THR A 130 -1.78 19.00 11.35
CA THR A 130 -3.15 18.49 11.30
C THR A 130 -3.35 17.39 12.34
N PRO A 131 -4.53 17.32 13.00
CA PRO A 131 -4.92 16.14 13.75
C PRO A 131 -4.94 14.89 12.85
N ALA A 132 -4.88 13.72 13.46
CA ALA A 132 -4.89 12.44 12.77
C ALA A 132 -6.09 12.34 11.81
N PRO A 133 -5.86 12.28 10.48
CA PRO A 133 -6.93 12.26 9.48
C PRO A 133 -7.56 10.86 9.30
N TYR A 134 -7.15 9.91 10.14
CA TYR A 134 -7.58 8.51 10.09
C TYR A 134 -8.81 8.31 10.98
N ALA A 135 -9.56 7.24 10.73
CA ALA A 135 -10.63 6.85 11.63
C ALA A 135 -10.04 6.21 12.90
N TYR A 136 -10.78 6.27 14.01
CA TYR A 136 -10.32 5.83 15.33
C TYR A 136 -9.88 4.36 15.40
N GLY A 137 -10.40 3.49 14.53
CA GLY A 137 -9.99 2.09 14.47
C GLY A 137 -8.53 1.94 14.06
N TRP A 138 -8.01 2.78 13.15
CA TRP A 138 -6.58 2.77 12.84
C TRP A 138 -5.75 3.22 14.04
N THR A 139 -6.16 4.30 14.71
CA THR A 139 -5.47 4.81 15.89
C THR A 139 -5.35 3.72 16.94
N ILE A 140 -6.45 3.04 17.28
CA ILE A 140 -6.46 1.91 18.23
C ILE A 140 -5.56 0.77 17.75
N ALA A 141 -5.64 0.38 16.48
CA ALA A 141 -4.80 -0.70 15.93
C ALA A 141 -3.30 -0.35 16.02
N SER A 142 -2.94 0.90 15.75
CA SER A 142 -1.56 1.40 15.79
C SER A 142 -0.97 1.48 17.19
N LEU A 143 -1.80 1.45 18.24
CA LEU A 143 -1.32 1.41 19.63
C LEU A 143 -0.56 0.12 19.95
N LEU A 144 -0.93 -1.01 19.32
CA LEU A 144 -0.26 -2.29 19.58
C LEU A 144 1.23 -2.26 19.20
N PRO A 145 1.63 -1.96 17.95
CA PRO A 145 3.05 -1.74 17.65
C PRO A 145 3.61 -0.49 18.36
N GLY A 146 2.75 0.48 18.70
CA GLY A 146 3.11 1.68 19.44
C GLY A 146 3.59 1.44 20.88
N LEU A 147 3.29 0.30 21.50
CA LEU A 147 3.78 -0.07 22.84
C LEU A 147 5.32 0.01 22.95
N VAL A 148 6.01 -0.18 21.83
CA VAL A 148 7.48 -0.12 21.78
C VAL A 148 8.01 1.28 22.13
N TRP A 149 7.18 2.31 22.10
CA TRP A 149 7.57 3.64 22.57
C TRP A 149 8.00 3.70 24.04
N PHE A 150 7.52 2.78 24.89
CA PHE A 150 8.00 2.68 26.28
C PHE A 150 9.50 2.34 26.38
N SER A 151 10.10 1.77 25.34
CA SER A 151 11.56 1.55 25.29
C SER A 151 12.37 2.82 25.02
N GLY A 152 11.71 3.93 24.63
CA GLY A 152 12.36 5.17 24.19
C GLY A 152 13.08 5.09 22.83
N LYS A 153 13.05 3.93 22.15
CA LYS A 153 13.82 3.69 20.91
C LYS A 153 12.95 3.85 19.65
N PHE A 154 13.16 4.94 18.92
CA PHE A 154 12.49 5.21 17.64
C PHE A 154 12.64 4.05 16.63
N THR A 155 13.87 3.55 16.43
CA THR A 155 14.14 2.49 15.45
C THR A 155 13.34 1.21 15.72
N LEU A 156 13.20 0.84 16.99
CA LEU A 156 12.40 -0.33 17.36
C LEU A 156 10.91 -0.08 17.12
N ALA A 157 10.40 1.10 17.49
CA ALA A 157 9.01 1.46 17.23
C ALA A 157 8.70 1.48 15.73
N PHE A 158 9.62 2.02 14.92
CA PHE A 158 9.54 2.01 13.46
C PHE A 158 9.43 0.58 12.90
N TRP A 159 10.33 -0.32 13.30
CA TRP A 159 10.28 -1.71 12.84
C TRP A 159 9.06 -2.47 13.36
N ALA A 160 8.60 -2.19 14.57
CA ALA A 160 7.38 -2.77 15.11
C ALA A 160 6.16 -2.37 14.26
N MET A 161 6.05 -1.09 13.89
CA MET A 161 4.98 -0.62 13.00
C MET A 161 5.07 -1.24 11.61
N LYS A 162 6.27 -1.31 11.02
CA LYS A 162 6.51 -1.97 9.73
C LYS A 162 6.16 -3.47 9.77
N GLY A 163 6.56 -4.16 10.84
CA GLY A 163 6.24 -5.55 11.09
C GLY A 163 4.75 -5.78 11.24
N PHE A 164 4.04 -4.91 11.97
CA PHE A 164 2.59 -4.95 12.10
C PHE A 164 1.88 -4.83 10.74
N VAL A 165 2.27 -3.87 9.92
CA VAL A 165 1.76 -3.71 8.54
C VAL A 165 2.05 -4.96 7.70
N ALA A 166 3.27 -5.53 7.80
CA ALA A 166 3.65 -6.75 7.08
C ALA A 166 2.83 -7.99 7.53
N VAL A 167 2.48 -8.10 8.81
CA VAL A 167 1.60 -9.17 9.31
C VAL A 167 0.21 -9.05 8.70
N PHE A 168 -0.36 -7.86 8.63
CA PHE A 168 -1.65 -7.64 7.96
C PHE A 168 -1.57 -7.89 6.45
N TRP A 169 -0.43 -7.61 5.82
CA TRP A 169 -0.19 -7.98 4.43
C TRP A 169 -0.23 -9.50 4.23
N LEU A 170 0.46 -10.27 5.09
CA LEU A 170 0.38 -11.74 5.07
C LEU A 170 -1.06 -12.24 5.34
N GLY A 171 -1.78 -11.60 6.26
CA GLY A 171 -3.20 -11.88 6.51
C GLY A 171 -4.07 -11.61 5.28
N GLN A 172 -3.82 -10.50 4.58
CA GLN A 172 -4.50 -10.16 3.34
C GLN A 172 -4.22 -11.20 2.24
N LEU A 173 -2.97 -11.65 2.10
CA LEU A 173 -2.63 -12.71 1.16
C LEU A 173 -3.31 -14.04 1.52
N TRP A 174 -3.36 -14.39 2.79
CA TRP A 174 -4.03 -15.61 3.25
C TRP A 174 -5.53 -15.61 2.89
N ILE A 175 -6.24 -14.52 3.18
CA ILE A 175 -7.67 -14.43 2.86
C ILE A 175 -7.91 -14.37 1.35
N LEU A 176 -7.03 -13.67 0.61
CA LEU A 176 -7.09 -13.61 -0.83
C LEU A 176 -6.87 -14.99 -1.47
N GLN A 177 -5.92 -15.78 -0.96
CA GLN A 177 -5.69 -17.14 -1.44
C GLN A 177 -6.93 -18.02 -1.25
N LYS A 178 -7.61 -17.91 -0.10
CA LYS A 178 -8.88 -18.61 0.15
C LYS A 178 -9.97 -18.19 -0.83
N LEU A 179 -10.11 -16.88 -1.06
CA LEU A 179 -11.10 -16.32 -2.00
C LEU A 179 -10.82 -16.77 -3.44
N VAL A 180 -9.56 -16.70 -3.91
CA VAL A 180 -9.18 -17.15 -5.25
C VAL A 180 -9.46 -18.64 -5.43
N ARG A 181 -9.06 -19.50 -4.47
CA ARG A 181 -9.33 -20.95 -4.56
C ARG A 181 -10.82 -21.28 -4.61
N ARG A 182 -11.65 -20.51 -3.90
CA ARG A 182 -13.10 -20.70 -3.87
C ARG A 182 -13.80 -20.19 -5.12
N LEU A 183 -13.44 -19.00 -5.59
CA LEU A 183 -14.14 -18.31 -6.69
C LEU A 183 -13.60 -18.68 -8.06
N PHE A 184 -12.30 -18.95 -8.16
CA PHE A 184 -11.59 -19.23 -9.42
C PHE A 184 -10.54 -20.33 -9.22
N PRO A 185 -10.94 -21.58 -8.89
CA PRO A 185 -10.00 -22.68 -8.64
C PRO A 185 -9.03 -22.95 -9.80
N GLN A 186 -9.45 -22.66 -11.04
CA GLN A 186 -8.64 -22.84 -12.27
C GLN A 186 -7.74 -21.63 -12.60
N GLU A 187 -7.84 -20.52 -11.85
CA GLU A 187 -7.09 -19.29 -12.10
C GLU A 187 -6.23 -18.86 -10.90
N PRO A 188 -5.32 -19.73 -10.39
CA PRO A 188 -4.46 -19.40 -9.25
C PRO A 188 -3.51 -18.23 -9.53
N TRP A 189 -3.32 -17.86 -10.80
CA TRP A 189 -2.54 -16.69 -11.21
C TRP A 189 -3.10 -15.38 -10.63
N ARG A 190 -4.41 -15.30 -10.32
CA ARG A 190 -5.04 -14.11 -9.70
C ARG A 190 -4.45 -13.78 -8.34
N PHE A 191 -4.10 -14.80 -7.55
CA PHE A 191 -3.41 -14.62 -6.28
C PHE A 191 -2.03 -14.01 -6.49
N TRP A 192 -1.24 -14.57 -7.40
CA TRP A 192 0.12 -14.07 -7.69
C TRP A 192 0.13 -12.70 -8.36
N LEU A 193 -0.92 -12.40 -9.13
CA LEU A 193 -1.14 -11.07 -9.68
C LEU A 193 -1.21 -10.02 -8.58
N PHE A 194 -1.88 -10.29 -7.46
CA PHE A 194 -1.89 -9.37 -6.33
C PHE A 194 -0.60 -9.47 -5.49
N ALA A 195 -0.21 -10.69 -5.11
CA ALA A 195 0.85 -10.94 -4.14
C ALA A 195 2.24 -10.46 -4.59
N LEU A 196 2.48 -10.39 -5.90
CA LEU A 196 3.72 -9.91 -6.49
C LEU A 196 3.55 -8.57 -7.20
N ASN A 197 2.41 -7.90 -7.04
CA ASN A 197 2.22 -6.62 -7.71
C ASN A 197 3.19 -5.57 -7.13
N PRO A 198 4.04 -4.93 -7.94
CA PRO A 198 5.06 -4.04 -7.41
C PRO A 198 4.50 -2.81 -6.69
N LEU A 199 3.34 -2.28 -7.12
CA LEU A 199 2.68 -1.20 -6.39
C LEU A 199 2.21 -1.68 -5.01
N VAL A 200 1.55 -2.84 -4.93
CA VAL A 200 1.10 -3.40 -3.64
C VAL A 200 2.28 -3.56 -2.67
N LEU A 201 3.40 -4.09 -3.15
CA LEU A 201 4.60 -4.29 -2.34
C LEU A 201 5.22 -2.96 -1.91
N VAL A 202 5.38 -2.00 -2.82
CA VAL A 202 5.96 -0.68 -2.50
C VAL A 202 5.08 0.05 -1.49
N GLU A 203 3.78 0.18 -1.75
CA GLU A 203 2.89 0.96 -0.89
C GLU A 203 2.69 0.31 0.48
N THR A 204 2.62 -1.02 0.53
CA THR A 204 2.42 -1.72 1.80
C THR A 204 3.74 -1.91 2.56
N LEU A 205 4.73 -2.53 1.93
CA LEU A 205 5.93 -3.00 2.62
C LEU A 205 7.04 -1.95 2.64
N ILE A 206 7.18 -1.07 1.64
CA ILE A 206 8.17 0.03 1.69
C ILE A 206 7.58 1.24 2.42
N ASN A 207 6.44 1.76 1.97
CA ASN A 207 5.84 2.96 2.57
C ASN A 207 5.15 2.70 3.91
N GLY A 208 4.72 1.45 4.17
CA GLY A 208 4.11 1.10 5.45
C GLY A 208 2.65 1.55 5.59
N HIS A 209 1.93 1.69 4.49
CA HIS A 209 0.56 2.20 4.50
C HIS A 209 -0.42 1.28 5.25
N ASN A 210 -1.29 1.88 6.07
CA ASN A 210 -2.30 1.17 6.85
C ASN A 210 -3.47 0.59 6.03
N ASP A 211 -3.55 0.92 4.74
CA ASP A 211 -4.59 0.48 3.81
C ASP A 211 -4.72 -1.05 3.78
N VAL A 212 -3.62 -1.76 4.01
CA VAL A 212 -3.59 -3.23 4.10
C VAL A 212 -4.44 -3.77 5.26
N VAL A 213 -4.50 -3.05 6.39
CA VAL A 213 -5.31 -3.43 7.56
C VAL A 213 -6.79 -3.30 7.21
N MET A 214 -7.16 -2.18 6.58
CA MET A 214 -8.52 -1.95 6.06
C MET A 214 -8.91 -3.08 5.09
N MET A 215 -8.05 -3.39 4.12
CA MET A 215 -8.37 -4.34 3.05
C MET A 215 -8.37 -5.80 3.50
N PHE A 216 -7.51 -6.18 4.47
CA PHE A 216 -7.61 -7.48 5.12
C PHE A 216 -9.01 -7.69 5.74
N LEU A 217 -9.49 -6.71 6.52
CA LEU A 217 -10.81 -6.78 7.16
C LEU A 217 -11.96 -6.79 6.14
N ALA A 218 -11.87 -5.98 5.07
CA ALA A 218 -12.88 -5.95 4.01
C ALA A 218 -12.96 -7.28 3.23
N LEU A 219 -11.82 -7.89 2.89
CA LEU A 219 -11.79 -9.19 2.23
C LEU A 219 -12.24 -10.32 3.16
N LEU A 220 -11.91 -10.25 4.46
CA LEU A 220 -12.41 -11.20 5.45
C LEU A 220 -13.92 -11.08 5.64
N SER A 221 -14.46 -9.87 5.64
CA SER A 221 -15.90 -9.62 5.59
C SER A 221 -16.54 -10.31 4.37
N TYR A 222 -15.96 -10.12 3.18
CA TYR A 222 -16.45 -10.77 1.96
C TYR A 222 -16.40 -12.30 2.05
N TRP A 223 -15.33 -12.87 2.60
CA TRP A 223 -15.23 -14.30 2.85
C TRP A 223 -16.33 -14.81 3.79
N LEU A 224 -16.62 -14.09 4.89
CA LEU A 224 -17.70 -14.46 5.82
C LEU A 224 -19.07 -14.35 5.18
N LEU A 225 -19.30 -13.35 4.34
CA LEU A 225 -20.53 -13.18 3.56
C LEU A 225 -20.76 -14.41 2.65
N LEU A 226 -19.73 -14.84 1.93
CA LEU A 226 -19.81 -16.04 1.09
C LEU A 226 -20.11 -17.31 1.91
N ASN A 227 -19.77 -17.34 3.19
CA ASN A 227 -20.06 -18.44 4.12
C ASN A 227 -21.39 -18.28 4.87
N GLY A 228 -22.26 -17.37 4.45
CA GLY A 228 -23.58 -17.15 5.08
C GLY A 228 -23.53 -16.43 6.44
N LYS A 229 -22.35 -16.01 6.91
CA LYS A 229 -22.17 -15.34 8.21
C LYS A 229 -22.37 -13.82 8.10
N LYS A 230 -23.56 -13.39 7.65
CA LYS A 230 -23.85 -11.99 7.29
C LYS A 230 -23.58 -10.98 8.41
N ILE A 231 -23.99 -11.26 9.65
CA ILE A 231 -23.77 -10.34 10.79
C ILE A 231 -22.28 -10.12 11.04
N HIS A 232 -21.48 -11.18 11.02
CA HIS A 232 -20.04 -11.10 11.21
C HIS A 232 -19.36 -10.38 10.03
N ALA A 233 -19.87 -10.59 8.81
CA ALA A 233 -19.40 -9.84 7.64
C ALA A 233 -19.66 -8.34 7.79
N MET A 234 -20.85 -7.94 8.24
CA MET A 234 -21.18 -6.54 8.49
C MET A 234 -20.28 -5.94 9.58
N PHE A 235 -20.11 -6.64 10.70
CA PHE A 235 -19.22 -6.21 11.77
C PHE A 235 -17.78 -5.98 11.29
N LEU A 236 -17.20 -6.93 10.54
CA LEU A 236 -15.85 -6.77 10.00
C LEU A 236 -15.74 -5.66 8.96
N LEU A 237 -16.80 -5.40 8.18
CA LEU A 237 -16.78 -4.27 7.25
C LEU A 237 -16.85 -2.93 7.98
N LEU A 238 -17.62 -2.83 9.06
CA LEU A 238 -17.64 -1.64 9.92
C LEU A 238 -16.28 -1.44 10.61
N LEU A 239 -15.62 -2.51 11.05
CA LEU A 239 -14.26 -2.45 11.58
C LEU A 239 -13.25 -2.03 10.49
N SER A 240 -13.43 -2.50 9.25
CA SER A 240 -12.64 -2.01 8.11
C SER A 240 -12.85 -0.51 7.89
N ALA A 241 -14.11 -0.04 7.91
CA ALA A 241 -14.45 1.36 7.73
C ALA A 241 -13.92 2.25 8.87
N SER A 242 -13.75 1.70 10.07
CA SER A 242 -13.13 2.40 11.20
C SER A 242 -11.59 2.46 11.10
N ILE A 243 -10.94 1.70 10.22
CA ILE A 243 -9.54 1.96 9.83
C ILE A 243 -9.49 3.15 8.87
N LYS A 244 -10.28 3.07 7.79
CA LYS A 244 -10.45 4.12 6.78
C LYS A 244 -11.87 4.06 6.23
N TYR A 245 -12.53 5.20 6.17
CA TYR A 245 -13.95 5.29 5.80
C TYR A 245 -14.29 4.75 4.40
N ALA A 246 -13.30 4.68 3.49
CA ALA A 246 -13.51 4.28 2.10
C ALA A 246 -14.24 2.95 1.93
N SER A 247 -14.00 1.95 2.80
CA SER A 247 -14.63 0.63 2.65
C SER A 247 -16.13 0.61 2.97
N ILE A 248 -16.69 1.69 3.55
CA ILE A 248 -18.14 1.78 3.85
C ILE A 248 -19.00 1.68 2.59
N VAL A 249 -18.47 2.06 1.42
CA VAL A 249 -19.18 1.99 0.13
C VAL A 249 -19.56 0.55 -0.28
N ILE A 250 -18.96 -0.46 0.36
CA ILE A 250 -19.28 -1.88 0.14
C ILE A 250 -20.52 -2.31 0.95
N LEU A 251 -20.90 -1.56 1.99
CA LEU A 251 -21.96 -1.96 2.93
C LEU A 251 -23.31 -2.24 2.26
N PRO A 252 -23.79 -1.46 1.27
CA PRO A 252 -25.06 -1.76 0.58
C PRO A 252 -25.06 -3.14 -0.08
N ILE A 253 -23.92 -3.64 -0.53
CA ILE A 253 -23.80 -4.94 -1.20
C ILE A 253 -24.07 -6.09 -0.23
N LEU A 254 -23.67 -5.95 1.04
CA LEU A 254 -23.93 -6.96 2.07
C LEU A 254 -25.44 -7.14 2.33
N GLN A 255 -26.26 -6.17 1.94
CA GLN A 255 -27.70 -6.21 2.15
C GLN A 255 -28.46 -6.91 1.01
N VAL A 256 -27.82 -7.13 -0.14
CA VAL A 256 -28.45 -7.75 -1.31
C VAL A 256 -28.88 -9.19 -1.01
N ARG A 257 -30.16 -9.50 -1.25
CA ARG A 257 -30.74 -10.83 -0.98
C ARG A 257 -30.21 -11.93 -1.91
N ASN A 258 -29.92 -11.61 -3.18
CA ASN A 258 -29.49 -12.57 -4.18
C ASN A 258 -28.05 -12.33 -4.66
N LEU A 259 -27.08 -12.69 -3.81
CA LEU A 259 -25.64 -12.51 -4.07
C LEU A 259 -25.15 -13.27 -5.31
N LYS A 260 -25.87 -14.31 -5.78
CA LYS A 260 -25.47 -15.11 -6.96
C LYS A 260 -25.55 -14.33 -8.27
N LYS A 261 -26.41 -13.32 -8.36
CA LYS A 261 -26.63 -12.51 -9.58
C LYS A 261 -25.64 -11.35 -9.73
N ILE A 262 -24.95 -10.96 -8.66
CA ILE A 262 -24.06 -9.80 -8.66
C ILE A 262 -22.60 -10.24 -8.57
N ASP A 263 -21.76 -9.71 -9.44
CA ASP A 263 -20.31 -9.82 -9.31
C ASP A 263 -19.80 -8.81 -8.27
N ILE A 264 -19.93 -9.19 -6.99
CA ILE A 264 -19.57 -8.36 -5.83
C ILE A 264 -18.13 -7.81 -5.97
N PRO A 265 -17.10 -8.61 -6.30
CA PRO A 265 -15.76 -8.08 -6.50
C PRO A 265 -15.65 -7.00 -7.58
N SER A 266 -16.31 -7.17 -8.72
CA SER A 266 -16.31 -6.14 -9.77
C SER A 266 -16.92 -4.84 -9.26
N PHE A 267 -18.12 -4.91 -8.66
CA PHE A 267 -18.77 -3.73 -8.11
C PHE A 267 -17.92 -3.07 -7.02
N SER A 268 -17.42 -3.83 -6.04
CA SER A 268 -16.58 -3.32 -4.97
C SER A 268 -15.32 -2.64 -5.50
N SER A 269 -14.69 -3.21 -6.53
CA SER A 269 -13.50 -2.59 -7.15
C SER A 269 -13.81 -1.25 -7.81
N LEU A 270 -14.93 -1.15 -8.54
CA LEU A 270 -15.35 0.08 -9.19
C LEU A 270 -15.83 1.13 -8.19
N ALA A 271 -16.57 0.72 -7.15
CA ALA A 271 -17.03 1.61 -6.09
C ALA A 271 -15.85 2.21 -5.30
N LEU A 272 -14.88 1.37 -4.92
CA LEU A 272 -13.66 1.85 -4.26
C LEU A 272 -12.81 2.74 -5.17
N LEU A 273 -12.75 2.46 -6.48
CA LEU A 273 -12.10 3.34 -7.44
C LEU A 273 -12.82 4.69 -7.53
N ALA A 274 -14.16 4.71 -7.53
CA ALA A 274 -14.95 5.94 -7.56
C ALA A 274 -14.71 6.83 -6.33
N VAL A 275 -14.51 6.24 -5.13
CA VAL A 275 -14.16 6.99 -3.91
C VAL A 275 -12.89 7.83 -4.13
N ILE A 276 -11.92 7.31 -4.86
CA ILE A 276 -10.65 8.01 -5.13
C ILE A 276 -10.90 9.33 -5.89
N PHE A 277 -11.88 9.34 -6.81
CA PHE A 277 -12.22 10.52 -7.60
C PHE A 277 -13.08 11.56 -6.88
N THR A 278 -13.58 11.26 -5.66
CA THR A 278 -14.27 12.25 -4.83
C THR A 278 -13.31 13.32 -4.28
N ARG A 279 -11.99 13.08 -4.35
CA ARG A 279 -10.93 13.98 -3.87
C ARG A 279 -9.82 14.10 -4.92
N PRO A 280 -10.06 14.76 -6.06
CA PRO A 280 -9.13 14.80 -7.18
C PRO A 280 -7.77 15.45 -6.85
N GLU A 281 -7.72 16.29 -5.82
CA GLU A 281 -6.47 16.89 -5.32
C GLU A 281 -5.62 15.90 -4.50
N GLN A 282 -6.25 14.87 -3.92
CA GLN A 282 -5.63 13.85 -3.08
C GLN A 282 -5.49 12.51 -3.81
N LEU A 283 -5.32 12.51 -5.14
CA LEU A 283 -5.16 11.28 -5.92
C LEU A 283 -3.81 10.61 -5.65
N HIS A 284 -3.74 9.84 -4.57
CA HIS A 284 -2.56 9.08 -4.17
C HIS A 284 -2.56 7.65 -4.71
N SER A 285 -1.38 7.11 -4.99
CA SER A 285 -1.23 5.80 -5.64
C SER A 285 -1.67 4.64 -4.75
N TRP A 286 -1.48 4.73 -3.44
CA TRP A 286 -1.87 3.68 -2.50
C TRP A 286 -3.39 3.45 -2.43
N TYR A 287 -4.23 4.44 -2.77
CA TYR A 287 -5.68 4.25 -2.81
C TYR A 287 -6.11 3.21 -3.86
N LEU A 288 -5.30 3.00 -4.89
CA LEU A 288 -5.58 1.97 -5.90
C LEU A 288 -5.53 0.54 -5.32
N LEU A 289 -4.83 0.33 -4.20
CA LEU A 289 -4.81 -0.97 -3.51
C LEU A 289 -6.22 -1.39 -3.06
N TRP A 290 -7.09 -0.43 -2.74
CA TRP A 290 -8.46 -0.71 -2.32
C TRP A 290 -9.21 -1.42 -3.44
N ALA A 291 -9.24 -0.79 -4.60
CA ALA A 291 -9.94 -1.31 -5.76
C ALA A 291 -9.26 -2.58 -6.30
N PHE A 292 -7.93 -2.60 -6.37
CA PHE A 292 -7.18 -3.73 -6.91
C PHE A 292 -7.34 -5.02 -6.10
N SER A 293 -7.47 -4.91 -4.77
CA SER A 293 -7.70 -6.06 -3.88
C SER A 293 -8.98 -6.83 -4.22
N PHE A 294 -10.03 -6.13 -4.67
CA PHE A 294 -11.26 -6.76 -5.17
C PHE A 294 -11.18 -7.06 -6.67
N ALA A 295 -10.50 -6.23 -7.46
CA ALA A 295 -10.40 -6.40 -8.91
C ALA A 295 -9.79 -7.74 -9.31
N VAL A 296 -8.80 -8.26 -8.57
CA VAL A 296 -8.22 -9.59 -8.85
C VAL A 296 -9.23 -10.74 -8.67
N LEU A 297 -10.32 -10.49 -7.95
CA LEU A 297 -11.45 -11.41 -7.75
C LEU A 297 -12.63 -11.11 -8.69
N ALA A 298 -12.51 -10.16 -9.61
CA ALA A 298 -13.56 -9.83 -10.58
C ALA A 298 -13.74 -10.94 -11.63
N LYS A 299 -14.98 -11.28 -11.99
CA LYS A 299 -15.24 -12.20 -13.11
C LYS A 299 -14.68 -11.68 -14.45
N PRO A 300 -14.92 -10.43 -14.88
CA PRO A 300 -14.39 -9.93 -16.15
C PRO A 300 -12.87 -9.80 -16.10
N LYS A 301 -12.17 -10.63 -16.89
CA LYS A 301 -10.70 -10.56 -17.03
C LYS A 301 -10.21 -9.20 -17.54
N TRP A 302 -11.00 -8.48 -18.34
CA TRP A 302 -10.65 -7.13 -18.79
C TRP A 302 -10.54 -6.15 -17.62
N LEU A 303 -11.36 -6.30 -16.57
CA LEU A 303 -11.31 -5.45 -15.38
C LEU A 303 -10.04 -5.77 -14.57
N VAL A 304 -9.69 -7.05 -14.45
CA VAL A 304 -8.42 -7.49 -13.83
C VAL A 304 -7.23 -6.86 -14.56
N SER A 305 -7.23 -6.91 -15.90
CA SER A 305 -6.19 -6.32 -16.74
C SER A 305 -6.14 -4.79 -16.65
N LEU A 306 -7.30 -4.13 -16.57
CA LEU A 306 -7.42 -2.68 -16.35
C LEU A 306 -6.73 -2.26 -15.07
N PHE A 307 -7.10 -2.86 -13.94
CA PHE A 307 -6.49 -2.51 -12.66
C PHE A 307 -5.00 -2.86 -12.60
N THR A 308 -4.58 -3.96 -13.23
CA THR A 308 -3.15 -4.30 -13.33
C THR A 308 -2.40 -3.20 -14.08
N ALA A 309 -2.93 -2.70 -15.19
CA ALA A 309 -2.34 -1.59 -15.94
C ALA A 309 -2.31 -0.30 -15.10
N LEU A 310 -3.39 0.01 -14.38
CA LEU A 310 -3.44 1.17 -13.49
C LEU A 310 -2.41 1.07 -12.36
N THR A 311 -2.11 -0.13 -11.84
CA THR A 311 -1.07 -0.29 -10.80
C THR A 311 0.33 0.03 -11.31
N PHE A 312 0.60 -0.27 -12.59
CA PHE A 312 1.85 0.10 -13.26
C PHE A 312 2.00 1.62 -13.37
N GLY A 313 0.97 2.30 -13.90
CA GLY A 313 0.95 3.76 -13.99
C GLY A 313 1.01 4.43 -12.61
N ALA A 314 0.35 3.86 -11.61
CA ALA A 314 0.32 4.38 -10.24
C ALA A 314 1.69 4.29 -9.55
N LEU A 315 2.55 3.34 -9.90
CA LEU A 315 3.93 3.33 -9.40
C LEU A 315 4.81 4.29 -10.20
N LEU A 316 4.71 4.28 -11.53
CA LEU A 316 5.52 5.15 -12.39
C LEU A 316 5.24 6.64 -12.18
N ARG A 317 4.04 7.02 -11.76
CA ARG A 317 3.67 8.42 -11.54
C ARG A 317 4.41 9.11 -10.38
N TYR A 318 5.24 8.40 -9.61
CA TYR A 318 6.20 9.02 -8.69
C TYR A 318 7.43 9.59 -9.41
N ALA A 319 7.71 9.19 -10.66
CA ALA A 319 8.89 9.66 -11.40
C ALA A 319 8.98 11.19 -11.53
N PRO A 320 7.90 11.93 -11.86
CA PRO A 320 7.95 13.39 -11.86
C PRO A 320 8.31 13.96 -10.48
N TYR A 321 7.76 13.42 -9.40
CA TYR A 321 8.12 13.86 -8.04
C TYR A 321 9.60 13.59 -7.72
N ILE A 322 10.17 12.46 -8.16
CA ILE A 322 11.60 12.19 -7.96
C ILE A 322 12.46 13.20 -8.73
N TYR A 323 12.07 13.52 -9.96
CA TYR A 323 12.80 14.43 -10.83
C TYR A 323 12.79 15.89 -10.33
N PHE A 324 11.60 16.42 -10.05
CA PHE A 324 11.40 17.81 -9.63
C PHE A 324 11.62 17.99 -8.12
N GLY A 325 11.30 16.97 -7.32
CA GLY A 325 11.41 16.93 -5.85
C GLY A 325 10.41 17.79 -5.08
N HIS A 326 9.35 18.26 -5.74
CA HIS A 326 8.19 18.93 -5.16
C HIS A 326 6.92 18.46 -5.90
N TRP A 327 5.74 18.89 -5.44
CA TRP A 327 4.45 18.48 -6.02
C TRP A 327 3.81 19.54 -6.93
N ASP A 328 4.40 20.73 -7.01
CA ASP A 328 3.90 21.86 -7.81
C ASP A 328 3.93 21.60 -9.33
N PRO A 329 3.20 22.39 -10.13
CA PRO A 329 3.23 22.28 -11.58
C PRO A 329 4.67 22.29 -12.14
N PRO A 330 5.01 21.42 -13.14
CA PRO A 330 4.12 20.58 -13.94
C PRO A 330 3.87 19.16 -13.37
N VAL A 331 4.34 18.84 -12.16
CA VAL A 331 4.34 17.49 -11.58
C VAL A 331 2.94 16.90 -11.53
N TYR A 332 1.94 17.68 -11.11
CA TYR A 332 0.54 17.26 -11.03
C TYR A 332 -0.03 16.78 -12.37
N LEU A 333 0.27 17.49 -13.47
CA LEU A 333 -0.17 17.10 -14.80
C LEU A 333 0.55 15.82 -15.26
N LEU A 334 1.88 15.80 -15.16
CA LEU A 334 2.70 14.68 -15.63
C LEU A 334 2.34 13.37 -14.92
N ARG A 335 2.13 13.40 -13.61
CA ARG A 335 1.78 12.20 -12.84
C ARG A 335 0.39 11.64 -13.22
N ASN A 336 -0.53 12.49 -13.66
CA ASN A 336 -1.85 12.05 -14.12
C ASN A 336 -1.79 11.50 -15.54
N LEU A 337 -1.02 12.14 -16.43
CA LEU A 337 -0.77 11.64 -17.77
C LEU A 337 -0.10 10.25 -17.75
N ILE A 338 0.92 10.05 -16.92
CA ILE A 338 1.58 8.74 -16.74
C ILE A 338 0.60 7.67 -16.25
N TRP A 339 -0.32 8.05 -15.36
CA TRP A 339 -1.30 7.11 -14.83
C TRP A 339 -2.32 6.70 -15.89
N VAL A 340 -2.83 7.65 -16.67
CA VAL A 340 -3.79 7.37 -17.76
C VAL A 340 -3.12 6.66 -18.93
N SER A 341 -1.88 7.01 -19.28
CA SER A 341 -1.15 6.36 -20.39
C SER A 341 -0.90 4.88 -20.13
N SER A 342 -0.92 4.43 -18.87
CA SER A 342 -0.76 3.01 -18.55
C SER A 342 -1.92 2.16 -19.09
N LEU A 343 -3.07 2.75 -19.39
CA LEU A 343 -4.21 2.07 -20.01
C LEU A 343 -3.86 1.44 -21.37
N ALA A 344 -2.84 1.96 -22.07
CA ALA A 344 -2.33 1.37 -23.31
C ALA A 344 -1.83 -0.08 -23.14
N PHE A 345 -1.47 -0.49 -21.91
CA PHE A 345 -1.00 -1.86 -21.61
C PHE A 345 -2.15 -2.85 -21.35
N VAL A 346 -3.41 -2.41 -21.27
CA VAL A 346 -4.57 -3.29 -20.97
C VAL A 346 -4.69 -4.45 -21.97
N PRO A 347 -4.63 -4.23 -23.31
CA PRO A 347 -4.73 -5.33 -24.27
C PRO A 347 -3.61 -6.36 -24.13
N LEU A 348 -2.38 -5.91 -23.84
CA LEU A 348 -1.22 -6.77 -23.63
C LEU A 348 -1.40 -7.65 -22.39
N ILE A 349 -1.85 -7.06 -21.27
CA ILE A 349 -2.11 -7.79 -20.03
C ILE A 349 -3.28 -8.76 -20.21
N LEU A 350 -4.33 -8.35 -20.91
CA LEU A 350 -5.49 -9.21 -21.20
C LEU A 350 -5.13 -10.46 -22.00
N LYS A 351 -4.26 -10.34 -23.00
CA LYS A 351 -3.73 -11.51 -23.73
C LYS A 351 -3.01 -12.49 -22.81
N ARG A 352 -2.35 -12.01 -21.75
CA ARG A 352 -1.67 -12.85 -20.75
C ARG A 352 -2.60 -13.45 -19.71
N THR A 353 -3.79 -12.89 -19.47
CA THR A 353 -4.76 -13.41 -18.48
C THR A 353 -5.84 -14.28 -19.10
N LYS A 354 -6.03 -14.21 -20.42
CA LYS A 354 -6.66 -15.29 -21.20
C LYS A 354 -5.88 -16.59 -20.98
#